data_AF-A0A381SY22-F1
#
_entry.id   AF-A0A381SY22-F1
#
_cell.length_a   1.000
_cell.length_b   1.000
_cell.length_c   1.000
_cell.angle_alpha   90.00
_cell.angle_beta   90.00
_cell.angle_gamma   90.00
#
_symmetry.space_group_name_H-M   'P 1'
#
loop_
_entity.id
_entity.type
_entity.pdbx_description
1 polymer ?
#
loop_
_entity_poly.entity_id
_entity_poly.type
_entity_poly.pdbx_seq_one_letter_code
_entity_poly.pdbx_strand_id
1 'polypeptide(L)'
;MDESHPTRIHTLVMPWKGFWRSTWSRRERLSGYWFPIEMFLFGLLFVAVPYFGSNNIAAHYLETVWDPEIWLDREIPVVNWMIIPYAALYLFYPATLVISPRDDRGRAELILAMQGLILVTLFCTFFFLAFPAEIDLRDQLDMDSLSGIEASLFGFIHFSDNPWNAWPSLHIVHSYLLARMMTLWVNREHGAKPLAKVFLVVLWVEYALLCVSILTTKQHYLFDLLTGLATAMLAWKLFEYALGLAERQSPEQIAEGAGWD
;
A
#
# COMPACT_ATOMS: atom_id res chain seq x y z
N MET A 1 8.64 23.40 29.51
CA MET A 1 7.36 22.68 29.67
C MET A 1 7.59 21.29 29.12
N ASP A 2 7.58 20.32 30.03
CA ASP A 2 7.65 18.87 29.87
C ASP A 2 8.13 18.33 28.49
N GLU A 3 9.43 18.07 28.38
CA GLU A 3 10.00 17.22 27.32
C GLU A 3 9.63 15.77 27.61
N SER A 4 8.37 15.41 27.40
CA SER A 4 7.98 14.00 27.38
C SER A 4 8.83 13.29 26.32
N HIS A 5 9.64 12.32 26.72
CA HIS A 5 10.43 11.52 25.78
C HIS A 5 9.50 11.01 24.67
N PRO A 6 9.82 11.25 23.38
CA PRO A 6 8.98 10.77 22.30
C PRO A 6 8.83 9.25 22.44
N THR A 7 7.57 8.77 22.46
CA THR A 7 7.27 7.34 22.54
C THR A 7 7.99 6.61 21.40
N ARG A 8 8.36 5.33 21.56
CA ARG A 8 9.06 4.57 20.49
C ARG A 8 8.31 4.61 19.16
N ILE A 9 6.97 4.65 19.20
CA ILE A 9 6.09 4.79 18.04
C ILE A 9 6.29 6.15 17.36
N HIS A 10 6.44 7.22 18.13
CA HIS A 10 6.76 8.56 17.60
C HIS A 10 8.05 8.49 16.78
N THR A 11 9.15 7.96 17.33
CA THR A 11 10.43 7.91 16.60
C THR A 11 10.37 7.14 15.27
N LEU A 12 9.56 6.08 15.19
CA LEU A 12 9.43 5.27 13.97
C LEU A 12 8.79 6.03 12.80
N VAL A 13 7.79 6.86 13.09
CA VAL A 13 6.97 7.54 12.06
C VAL A 13 7.51 8.92 11.69
N MET A 14 8.45 9.46 12.48
CA MET A 14 9.14 10.71 12.16
C MET A 14 10.07 10.54 10.94
N PRO A 15 10.42 11.65 10.26
CA PRO A 15 11.50 11.70 9.27
C PRO A 15 12.74 10.89 9.70
N TRP A 16 13.15 9.92 8.88
CA TRP A 16 14.31 9.08 9.17
C TRP A 16 15.59 9.90 9.01
N LYS A 17 16.34 9.97 10.12
CA LYS A 17 17.53 10.81 10.24
C LYS A 17 18.57 10.46 9.17
N GLY A 18 18.90 11.42 8.32
CA GLY A 18 19.90 11.31 7.26
C GLY A 18 19.56 10.38 6.08
N PHE A 19 18.55 9.52 6.19
CA PHE A 19 18.21 8.53 5.15
C PHE A 19 17.81 9.20 3.83
N TRP A 20 16.94 10.21 3.90
CA TRP A 20 16.45 10.92 2.71
C TRP A 20 17.31 12.10 2.28
N ARG A 21 18.44 12.38 2.95
CA ARG A 21 19.32 13.52 2.64
C ARG A 21 19.73 13.58 1.17
N SER A 22 20.07 12.42 0.62
CA SER A 22 20.48 12.28 -0.77
C SER A 22 19.35 12.63 -1.74
N THR A 23 18.15 12.10 -1.47
CA THR A 23 16.94 12.34 -2.26
C THR A 23 16.47 13.78 -2.15
N TRP A 24 16.48 14.34 -0.93
CA TRP A 24 16.07 15.71 -0.63
C TRP A 24 16.98 16.75 -1.30
N SER A 25 18.30 16.53 -1.30
CA SER A 25 19.25 17.43 -1.99
C SER A 25 19.08 17.41 -3.52
N ARG A 26 18.55 16.33 -4.09
CA ARG A 26 18.25 16.20 -5.53
C ARG A 26 16.81 16.54 -5.90
N ARG A 27 16.00 17.07 -4.96
CA ARG A 27 14.55 17.21 -5.17
C ARG A 27 14.14 18.08 -6.35
N GLU A 28 14.98 19.07 -6.72
CA GLU A 28 14.76 19.93 -7.88
C GLU A 28 15.39 19.39 -9.18
N ARG A 29 16.04 18.23 -9.14
CA ARG A 29 16.68 17.64 -10.32
C ARG A 29 15.67 17.39 -11.43
N LEU A 30 16.04 17.79 -12.65
CA LEU A 30 15.16 17.75 -13.83
C LEU A 30 13.85 18.49 -13.57
N SER A 31 13.89 19.69 -12.98
CA SER A 31 12.70 20.48 -12.63
C SER A 31 11.73 19.72 -11.71
N GLY A 32 12.27 18.86 -10.85
CA GLY A 32 11.50 18.02 -9.92
C GLY A 32 10.92 16.73 -10.51
N TYR A 33 11.01 16.50 -11.81
CA TYR A 33 10.48 15.28 -12.43
C TYR A 33 11.25 14.01 -12.05
N TRP A 34 12.50 14.16 -11.58
CA TRP A 34 13.28 13.03 -11.08
C TRP A 34 12.74 12.48 -9.76
N PHE A 35 12.14 13.33 -8.91
CA PHE A 35 11.80 12.95 -7.54
C PHE A 35 10.75 11.83 -7.46
N PRO A 36 9.62 11.85 -8.20
CA PRO A 36 8.68 10.72 -8.21
C PRO A 36 9.29 9.43 -8.79
N ILE A 37 10.22 9.55 -9.75
CA ILE A 37 10.94 8.38 -10.30
C ILE A 37 11.82 7.77 -9.22
N GLU A 38 12.55 8.59 -8.46
CA GLU A 38 13.34 8.11 -7.33
C GLU A 38 12.44 7.41 -6.29
N MET A 39 11.29 7.99 -5.94
CA MET A 39 10.31 7.33 -5.06
C MET A 39 9.78 6.01 -5.62
N PHE A 40 9.54 5.92 -6.93
CA PHE A 40 9.18 4.66 -7.57
C PHE A 40 10.26 3.59 -7.39
N LEU A 41 11.54 3.95 -7.58
CA LEU A 41 12.66 3.03 -7.38
C LEU A 41 12.81 2.59 -5.92
N PHE A 42 12.57 3.51 -4.96
CA PHE A 42 12.49 3.16 -3.55
C PHE A 42 11.33 2.19 -3.27
N GLY A 43 10.16 2.41 -3.87
CA GLY A 43 9.03 1.48 -3.80
C GLY A 43 9.39 0.10 -4.35
N LEU A 44 10.05 0.01 -5.50
CA LEU A 44 10.52 -1.28 -6.03
C LEU A 44 11.46 -1.99 -5.05
N LEU A 45 12.43 -1.26 -4.49
CA LEU A 45 13.45 -1.84 -3.61
C LEU A 45 12.93 -2.22 -2.22
N PHE A 46 12.10 -1.39 -1.60
CA PHE A 46 11.71 -1.55 -0.20
C PHE A 46 10.26 -1.98 0.01
N VAL A 47 9.44 -2.00 -1.05
CA VAL A 47 8.08 -2.55 -1.00
C VAL A 47 7.99 -3.83 -1.83
N ALA A 48 8.31 -3.76 -3.12
CA ALA A 48 8.12 -4.91 -4.01
C ALA A 48 9.08 -6.07 -3.69
N VAL A 49 10.38 -5.79 -3.46
CA VAL A 49 11.35 -6.84 -3.13
C VAL A 49 11.00 -7.58 -1.82
N PRO A 50 10.68 -6.91 -0.68
CA PRO A 50 10.24 -7.63 0.51
C PRO A 50 8.95 -8.44 0.30
N TYR A 51 7.99 -7.90 -0.45
CA TYR A 51 6.75 -8.61 -0.76
C TYR A 51 7.01 -9.89 -1.56
N PHE A 52 7.61 -9.77 -2.74
CA PHE A 52 7.88 -10.93 -3.59
C PHE A 52 8.89 -11.89 -2.96
N GLY A 53 9.89 -11.35 -2.23
CA GLY A 53 10.85 -12.15 -1.49
C GLY A 53 10.17 -13.03 -0.44
N SER A 54 9.29 -12.47 0.38
CA SER A 54 8.53 -13.25 1.37
C SER A 54 7.58 -14.26 0.74
N ASN A 55 6.91 -13.88 -0.34
CA ASN A 55 6.01 -14.77 -1.09
C ASN A 55 6.75 -16.03 -1.61
N ASN A 56 7.92 -15.84 -2.21
CA ASN A 56 8.74 -16.94 -2.73
C ASN A 56 9.39 -17.77 -1.61
N ILE A 57 9.86 -17.14 -0.53
CA ILE A 57 10.41 -17.87 0.62
C ILE A 57 9.35 -18.77 1.24
N ALA A 58 8.14 -18.23 1.46
CA ALA A 58 7.04 -18.99 2.02
C ALA A 58 6.66 -20.17 1.11
N ALA A 59 6.51 -19.93 -0.20
CA ALA A 59 6.19 -20.97 -1.16
C ALA A 59 7.19 -22.12 -1.26
N HIS A 60 8.47 -21.88 -0.95
CA HIS A 60 9.52 -22.89 -1.07
C HIS A 60 9.85 -23.63 0.23
N TYR A 61 9.62 -23.00 1.39
CA TYR A 61 10.19 -23.47 2.64
C TYR A 61 9.21 -23.54 3.81
N LEU A 62 8.01 -23.00 3.66
CA LEU A 62 7.02 -22.96 4.73
C LEU A 62 5.83 -23.84 4.38
N GLU A 63 5.42 -24.67 5.34
CA GLU A 63 4.10 -25.30 5.33
C GLU A 63 3.09 -24.33 5.97
N THR A 64 1.79 -24.56 5.78
CA THR A 64 0.74 -23.79 6.46
C THR A 64 0.88 -23.94 7.98
N VAL A 65 1.22 -22.85 8.66
CA VAL A 65 1.37 -22.79 10.12
C VAL A 65 0.12 -22.23 10.79
N TRP A 66 -0.62 -21.39 10.07
CA TRP A 66 -1.84 -20.75 10.54
C TRP A 66 -2.89 -20.77 9.44
N ASP A 67 -4.09 -21.26 9.77
CA ASP A 67 -5.23 -21.29 8.87
C ASP A 67 -6.38 -20.47 9.48
N PRO A 68 -6.64 -19.25 8.97
CA PRO A 68 -7.71 -18.39 9.44
C PRO A 68 -9.06 -18.67 8.75
N GLU A 69 -9.18 -19.71 7.92
CA GLU A 69 -10.39 -20.00 7.16
C GLU A 69 -11.61 -20.18 8.07
N ILE A 70 -12.73 -19.61 7.65
CA ILE A 70 -14.06 -19.89 8.20
C ILE A 70 -15.00 -20.42 7.12
N TRP A 71 -16.07 -21.09 7.55
CA TRP A 71 -17.08 -21.68 6.63
C TRP A 71 -17.59 -20.70 5.56
N LEU A 72 -17.68 -19.40 5.88
CA LEU A 72 -18.17 -18.38 4.97
C LEU A 72 -17.24 -18.16 3.76
N ASP A 73 -15.93 -18.39 3.91
CA ASP A 73 -14.95 -18.17 2.84
C ASP A 73 -15.21 -19.06 1.62
N ARG A 74 -15.64 -20.30 1.87
CA ARG A 74 -16.03 -21.25 0.82
C ARG A 74 -17.40 -20.96 0.21
N GLU A 75 -18.29 -20.28 0.93
CA GLU A 75 -19.63 -19.89 0.47
C GLU A 75 -19.63 -18.62 -0.41
N ILE A 76 -18.61 -17.77 -0.30
CA ILE A 76 -18.47 -16.60 -1.18
C ILE A 76 -18.27 -17.09 -2.62
N PRO A 77 -19.12 -16.74 -3.59
CA PRO A 77 -18.97 -17.25 -4.95
C PRO A 77 -17.77 -16.61 -5.66
N VAL A 78 -17.18 -17.35 -6.59
CA VAL A 78 -16.24 -16.79 -7.56
C VAL A 78 -16.99 -15.83 -8.48
N VAL A 79 -16.42 -14.65 -8.71
CA VAL A 79 -16.94 -13.66 -9.66
C VAL A 79 -15.81 -13.26 -10.61
N ASN A 80 -15.73 -13.93 -11.76
CA ASN A 80 -14.57 -13.86 -12.67
C ASN A 80 -14.11 -12.42 -12.99
N TRP A 81 -15.03 -11.53 -13.35
CA TRP A 81 -14.69 -10.15 -13.73
C TRP A 81 -14.07 -9.33 -12.59
N MET A 82 -14.22 -9.74 -11.33
CA MET A 82 -13.59 -9.07 -10.18
C MET A 82 -12.06 -9.18 -10.19
N ILE A 83 -11.47 -10.01 -11.05
CA ILE A 83 -10.03 -9.97 -11.29
C ILE A 83 -9.57 -8.63 -11.89
N ILE A 84 -10.45 -7.89 -12.55
CA ILE A 84 -10.15 -6.57 -13.11
C ILE A 84 -9.89 -5.54 -12.00
N PRO A 85 -10.81 -5.27 -11.04
CA PRO A 85 -10.53 -4.39 -9.91
C PRO A 85 -9.41 -4.93 -9.00
N TYR A 86 -9.26 -6.26 -8.90
CA TYR A 86 -8.08 -6.82 -8.23
C TYR A 86 -6.78 -6.35 -8.92
N ALA A 87 -6.64 -6.58 -10.24
CA ALA A 87 -5.45 -6.17 -10.97
C ALA A 87 -5.25 -4.64 -11.00
N ALA A 88 -6.33 -3.86 -10.95
CA ALA A 88 -6.25 -2.40 -10.92
C ALA A 88 -5.58 -1.84 -9.65
N LEU A 89 -5.40 -2.65 -8.59
CA LEU A 89 -4.62 -2.26 -7.40
C LEU A 89 -3.22 -1.75 -7.77
N TYR A 90 -2.59 -2.33 -8.80
CA TYR A 90 -1.25 -1.94 -9.23
C TYR A 90 -1.19 -0.51 -9.77
N LEU A 91 -2.33 0.06 -10.21
CA LEU A 91 -2.42 1.44 -10.67
C LEU A 91 -2.37 2.46 -9.53
N PHE A 92 -2.67 2.08 -8.28
CA PHE A 92 -2.64 3.01 -7.14
C PHE A 92 -1.24 3.60 -6.93
N TYR A 93 -0.18 2.81 -7.13
CA TYR A 93 1.20 3.25 -6.96
C TYR A 93 1.60 4.35 -7.97
N PRO A 94 1.57 4.11 -9.31
CA PRO A 94 1.90 5.15 -10.27
C PRO A 94 0.91 6.31 -10.23
N ALA A 95 -0.38 6.08 -9.98
CA ALA A 95 -1.36 7.16 -9.85
C ALA A 95 -1.01 8.11 -8.69
N THR A 96 -0.61 7.56 -7.54
CA THR A 96 -0.17 8.36 -6.39
C THR A 96 1.04 9.23 -6.72
N LEU A 97 2.02 8.69 -7.44
CA LEU A 97 3.21 9.44 -7.87
C LEU A 97 2.90 10.52 -8.91
N VAL A 98 1.91 10.30 -9.78
CA VAL A 98 1.45 11.31 -10.75
C VAL A 98 0.70 12.45 -10.06
N ILE A 99 -0.11 12.11 -9.05
CA ILE A 99 -0.94 13.06 -8.30
C ILE A 99 -0.13 13.82 -7.23
N SER A 100 0.98 13.25 -6.75
CA SER A 100 1.77 13.85 -5.67
C SER A 100 2.20 15.28 -6.01
N PRO A 101 1.99 16.25 -5.11
CA PRO A 101 2.38 17.62 -5.34
C PRO A 101 3.88 17.78 -5.46
N ARG A 102 4.31 18.71 -6.30
CA ARG A 102 5.72 18.88 -6.66
C ARG A 102 6.41 20.03 -5.93
N ASP A 103 5.71 20.72 -5.04
CA ASP A 103 6.34 21.67 -4.14
C ASP A 103 7.06 20.93 -2.99
N ASP A 104 7.92 21.64 -2.25
CA ASP A 104 8.72 21.01 -1.18
C ASP A 104 7.84 20.39 -0.08
N ARG A 105 6.64 20.95 0.15
CA ARG A 105 5.66 20.34 1.05
C ARG A 105 5.18 18.99 0.54
N GLY A 106 4.72 18.90 -0.71
CA GLY A 106 4.30 17.65 -1.33
C GLY A 106 5.40 16.60 -1.36
N ARG A 107 6.64 17.02 -1.64
CA ARG A 107 7.81 16.14 -1.64
C ARG A 107 8.12 15.58 -0.24
N ALA A 108 8.02 16.40 0.80
CA ALA A 108 8.17 15.95 2.19
C ALA A 108 7.05 14.97 2.57
N GLU A 109 5.80 15.27 2.21
CA GLU A 109 4.65 14.38 2.44
C GLU A 109 4.82 13.04 1.70
N LEU A 110 5.34 13.06 0.47
CA LEU A 110 5.61 11.84 -0.30
C LEU A 110 6.72 10.99 0.32
N ILE A 111 7.79 11.62 0.85
CA ILE A 111 8.82 10.91 1.62
C ILE A 111 8.21 10.23 2.85
N LEU A 112 7.41 10.96 3.63
CA LEU A 112 6.76 10.43 4.83
C LEU A 112 5.80 9.27 4.49
N ALA A 113 5.04 9.41 3.41
CA ALA A 113 4.19 8.34 2.90
C ALA A 113 5.00 7.10 2.50
N MET A 114 6.13 7.29 1.79
CA MET A 114 7.03 6.19 1.42
C MET A 114 7.61 5.47 2.64
N GLN A 115 8.12 6.20 3.65
CA GLN A 115 8.56 5.59 4.91
C GLN A 115 7.46 4.73 5.54
N GLY A 116 6.25 5.29 5.57
CA GLY A 116 5.09 4.60 6.09
C GLY A 116 4.80 3.29 5.35
N LEU A 117 4.78 3.33 4.01
CA LEU A 117 4.57 2.14 3.17
C LEU A 117 5.66 1.09 3.42
N ILE A 118 6.92 1.50 3.59
CA ILE A 118 8.01 0.59 3.94
C ILE A 118 7.75 -0.06 5.30
N LEU A 119 7.41 0.71 6.33
CA LEU A 119 7.15 0.17 7.67
C LEU A 119 5.99 -0.83 7.69
N VAL A 120 4.89 -0.51 6.99
CA VAL A 120 3.73 -1.40 6.95
C VAL A 120 3.98 -2.63 6.09
N THR A 121 4.79 -2.52 5.04
CA THR A 121 5.27 -3.68 4.27
C THR A 121 6.07 -4.60 5.17
N LEU A 122 7.07 -4.07 5.88
CA LEU A 122 7.91 -4.86 6.79
C LEU A 122 7.08 -5.52 7.90
N PHE A 123 6.06 -4.81 8.42
CA PHE A 123 5.11 -5.37 9.37
C PHE A 123 4.33 -6.55 8.78
N CYS A 124 3.71 -6.40 7.60
CA CYS A 124 2.94 -7.50 6.99
C CYS A 124 3.84 -8.67 6.57
N THR A 125 5.00 -8.38 5.98
CA THR A 125 6.01 -9.39 5.61
C THR A 125 6.49 -10.19 6.82
N PHE A 126 6.62 -9.58 8.00
CA PHE A 126 6.90 -10.32 9.22
C PHE A 126 5.80 -11.35 9.51
N PHE A 127 4.52 -10.99 9.39
CA PHE A 127 3.41 -11.94 9.58
C PHE A 127 3.37 -13.03 8.50
N PHE A 128 3.59 -12.69 7.23
CA PHE A 128 3.66 -13.67 6.14
C PHE A 128 4.70 -14.77 6.40
N LEU A 129 5.84 -14.41 6.99
CA LEU A 129 6.92 -15.35 7.28
C LEU A 129 6.79 -16.04 8.63
N ALA A 130 6.23 -15.37 9.65
CA ALA A 130 6.08 -15.94 10.99
C ALA A 130 4.83 -16.82 11.13
N PHE A 131 3.77 -16.49 10.37
CA PHE A 131 2.48 -17.17 10.37
C PHE A 131 2.03 -17.40 8.92
N PRO A 132 2.79 -18.18 8.13
CA PRO A 132 2.43 -18.51 6.75
C PRO A 132 1.04 -19.17 6.73
N ALA A 133 0.14 -18.56 5.96
CA ALA A 133 -1.22 -19.00 5.74
C ALA A 133 -1.42 -19.20 4.24
N GLU A 134 -1.47 -20.44 3.79
CA GLU A 134 -1.76 -20.76 2.39
C GLU A 134 -3.24 -20.50 2.09
N ILE A 135 -3.53 -19.85 0.96
CA ILE A 135 -4.88 -19.70 0.44
C ILE A 135 -5.30 -20.97 -0.30
N ASP A 136 -6.05 -21.83 0.38
CA ASP A 136 -6.62 -23.07 -0.16
C ASP A 136 -8.07 -22.89 -0.65
N LEU A 137 -8.25 -21.90 -1.53
CA LEU A 137 -9.55 -21.54 -2.12
C LEU A 137 -9.53 -21.43 -3.65
N ARG A 138 -8.34 -21.43 -4.26
CA ARG A 138 -8.16 -21.19 -5.70
C ARG A 138 -8.67 -22.37 -6.55
N ASP A 139 -8.87 -23.54 -5.95
CA ASP A 139 -9.49 -24.72 -6.55
C ASP A 139 -10.95 -24.49 -6.97
N GLN A 140 -11.64 -23.52 -6.36
CA GLN A 140 -13.01 -23.15 -6.71
C GLN A 140 -13.12 -22.34 -8.03
N LEU A 141 -11.99 -21.93 -8.61
CA LEU A 141 -11.96 -21.20 -9.89
C LEU A 141 -12.15 -22.16 -11.06
N ASP A 142 -13.25 -22.00 -11.80
CA ASP A 142 -13.45 -22.68 -13.09
C ASP A 142 -12.68 -21.93 -14.20
N MET A 143 -11.44 -22.35 -14.42
CA MET A 143 -10.54 -21.75 -15.41
C MET A 143 -11.06 -21.86 -16.85
N ASP A 144 -11.90 -22.86 -17.15
CA ASP A 144 -12.47 -23.06 -18.50
C ASP A 144 -13.61 -22.07 -18.80
N SER A 145 -14.19 -21.46 -17.76
CA SER A 145 -15.26 -20.46 -17.88
C SER A 145 -14.77 -19.03 -18.11
N LEU A 146 -13.46 -18.78 -18.06
CA LEU A 146 -12.87 -17.45 -18.12
C LEU A 146 -12.85 -16.89 -19.55
N SER A 147 -13.17 -15.60 -19.69
CA SER A 147 -12.86 -14.86 -20.91
C SER A 147 -11.35 -14.69 -21.08
N GLY A 148 -10.89 -14.37 -22.30
CA GLY A 148 -9.45 -14.25 -22.58
C GLY A 148 -8.73 -13.21 -21.73
N ILE A 149 -9.38 -12.10 -21.37
CA ILE A 149 -8.80 -11.07 -20.49
C ILE A 149 -8.74 -11.58 -19.05
N GLU A 150 -9.81 -12.21 -18.55
CA GLU A 150 -9.84 -12.76 -17.19
C GLU A 150 -8.78 -13.85 -17.02
N ALA A 151 -8.67 -14.80 -17.96
CA ALA A 151 -7.66 -15.85 -17.94
C ALA A 151 -6.23 -15.27 -17.93
N SER A 152 -5.99 -14.21 -18.72
CA SER A 152 -4.68 -13.54 -18.75
C SER A 152 -4.34 -12.88 -17.42
N LEU A 153 -5.32 -12.20 -16.81
CA LEU A 153 -5.14 -11.53 -15.52
C LEU A 153 -4.96 -12.54 -14.38
N PHE A 154 -5.81 -13.56 -14.28
CA PHE A 154 -5.66 -14.63 -13.29
C PHE A 154 -4.31 -15.33 -13.44
N GLY A 155 -3.91 -15.67 -14.66
CA GLY A 155 -2.60 -16.27 -14.93
C GLY A 155 -1.43 -15.39 -14.49
N PHE A 156 -1.50 -14.08 -14.76
CA PHE A 156 -0.49 -13.13 -14.30
C PHE A 156 -0.42 -13.03 -12.77
N ILE A 157 -1.58 -12.92 -12.10
CA ILE A 157 -1.65 -12.83 -10.64
C ILE A 157 -1.12 -14.12 -10.00
N HIS A 158 -1.60 -15.29 -10.43
CA HIS A 158 -1.15 -16.56 -9.85
C HIS A 158 0.32 -16.86 -10.12
N PHE A 159 0.87 -16.38 -11.24
CA PHE A 159 2.31 -16.48 -11.53
C PHE A 159 3.16 -15.56 -10.65
N SER A 160 2.69 -14.35 -10.37
CA SER A 160 3.47 -13.34 -9.62
C SER A 160 3.27 -13.42 -8.10
N ASP A 161 2.13 -13.95 -7.66
CA ASP A 161 1.68 -13.95 -6.28
C ASP A 161 1.19 -15.35 -5.88
N ASN A 162 2.12 -16.13 -5.32
CA ASN A 162 1.80 -17.44 -4.74
C ASN A 162 0.85 -17.27 -3.55
N PRO A 163 0.08 -18.30 -3.17
CA PRO A 163 -1.01 -18.17 -2.19
C PRO A 163 -0.53 -18.01 -0.72
N TRP A 164 0.64 -17.43 -0.46
CA TRP A 164 1.27 -17.41 0.87
C TRP A 164 1.28 -16.05 1.58
N ASN A 165 1.23 -14.94 0.83
CA ASN A 165 1.20 -13.59 1.41
C ASN A 165 -0.24 -13.14 1.75
N ALA A 166 -0.94 -13.98 2.51
CA ALA A 166 -2.35 -13.79 2.82
C ALA A 166 -2.58 -12.75 3.95
N TRP A 167 -2.07 -13.04 5.16
CA TRP A 167 -2.47 -12.32 6.36
C TRP A 167 -1.37 -11.41 6.95
N PRO A 168 -1.67 -10.13 7.26
CA PRO A 168 -2.85 -9.35 6.85
C PRO A 168 -2.75 -8.92 5.37
N SER A 169 -3.89 -8.67 4.72
CA SER A 169 -3.88 -8.35 3.28
C SER A 169 -3.18 -7.02 2.98
N LEU A 170 -1.94 -7.09 2.48
CA LEU A 170 -1.14 -5.91 2.13
C LEU A 170 -1.77 -5.11 0.98
N HIS A 171 -2.47 -5.80 0.07
CA HIS A 171 -3.25 -5.19 -1.01
C HIS A 171 -4.26 -4.17 -0.48
N ILE A 172 -5.02 -4.55 0.56
CA ILE A 172 -6.00 -3.68 1.20
C ILE A 172 -5.31 -2.55 1.96
N VAL A 173 -4.22 -2.84 2.66
CA VAL A 173 -3.47 -1.87 3.45
C VAL A 173 -2.86 -0.78 2.57
N HIS A 174 -2.11 -1.15 1.53
CA HIS A 174 -1.46 -0.19 0.65
C HIS A 174 -2.47 0.62 -0.15
N SER A 175 -3.47 -0.02 -0.77
CA SER A 175 -4.46 0.71 -1.56
C SER A 175 -5.24 1.71 -0.72
N TYR A 176 -5.54 1.40 0.54
CA TYR A 176 -6.15 2.36 1.47
C TYR A 176 -5.26 3.56 1.74
N LEU A 177 -4.01 3.32 2.11
CA LEU A 177 -3.06 4.40 2.44
C LEU A 177 -2.82 5.30 1.24
N LEU A 178 -2.62 4.72 0.05
CA LEU A 178 -2.47 5.44 -1.21
C LEU A 178 -3.74 6.21 -1.58
N ALA A 179 -4.93 5.62 -1.43
CA ALA A 179 -6.20 6.30 -1.66
C ALA A 179 -6.38 7.53 -0.77
N ARG A 180 -6.02 7.41 0.51
CA ARG A 180 -6.09 8.50 1.49
C ARG A 180 -5.10 9.62 1.14
N MET A 181 -3.87 9.27 0.73
CA MET A 181 -2.88 10.25 0.27
C MET A 181 -3.36 11.02 -0.95
N MET A 182 -3.83 10.32 -1.99
CA MET A 182 -4.42 10.94 -3.17
C MET A 182 -5.61 11.82 -2.81
N THR A 183 -6.47 11.37 -1.89
CA THR A 183 -7.61 12.15 -1.39
C THR A 183 -7.18 13.46 -0.73
N LEU A 184 -6.14 13.42 0.11
CA LEU A 184 -5.59 14.60 0.78
C LEU A 184 -5.10 15.64 -0.24
N TRP A 185 -4.26 15.21 -1.19
CA TRP A 185 -3.67 16.11 -2.18
C TRP A 185 -4.69 16.66 -3.16
N VAL A 186 -5.58 15.82 -3.69
CA VAL A 186 -6.62 16.23 -4.64
C VAL A 186 -7.59 17.22 -3.99
N ASN A 187 -8.00 17.00 -2.74
CA ASN A 187 -8.87 17.95 -2.05
C ASN A 187 -8.17 19.29 -1.82
N ARG A 188 -6.90 19.27 -1.38
CA ARG A 188 -6.11 20.48 -1.13
C ARG A 188 -5.93 21.33 -2.39
N GLU A 189 -5.61 20.72 -3.52
CA GLU A 189 -5.20 21.45 -4.72
C GLU A 189 -6.32 21.65 -5.73
N HIS A 190 -7.30 20.75 -5.72
CA HIS A 190 -8.32 20.66 -6.76
C HIS A 190 -9.74 20.49 -6.21
N GLY A 191 -9.98 20.56 -4.89
CA GLY A 191 -11.27 20.23 -4.27
C GLY A 191 -12.48 21.02 -4.77
N ALA A 192 -12.27 22.22 -5.32
CA ALA A 192 -13.33 23.02 -5.94
C ALA A 192 -13.74 22.52 -7.35
N LYS A 193 -12.89 21.73 -8.02
CA LYS A 193 -13.11 21.27 -9.40
C LYS A 193 -14.06 20.06 -9.42
N PRO A 194 -15.10 20.05 -10.27
CA PRO A 194 -16.01 18.90 -10.39
C PRO A 194 -15.29 17.59 -10.72
N LEU A 195 -14.29 17.65 -11.60
CA LEU A 195 -13.51 16.47 -12.00
C LEU A 195 -12.74 15.85 -10.83
N ALA A 196 -12.27 16.65 -9.87
CA ALA A 196 -11.61 16.15 -8.67
C ALA A 196 -12.57 15.31 -7.82
N LYS A 197 -13.83 15.75 -7.67
CA LYS A 197 -14.87 15.00 -6.95
C LYS A 197 -15.19 13.68 -7.64
N VAL A 198 -15.32 13.69 -8.98
CA VAL A 198 -15.54 12.47 -9.77
C VAL A 198 -14.39 11.50 -9.61
N PHE A 199 -13.14 11.98 -9.71
CA PHE A 199 -11.95 11.16 -9.50
C PHE A 199 -11.95 10.51 -8.11
N LEU A 200 -12.25 11.26 -7.05
CA LEU A 200 -12.30 10.71 -5.69
C LEU A 200 -13.41 9.67 -5.52
N VAL A 201 -14.58 9.86 -6.14
CA VAL A 201 -15.63 8.84 -6.15
C VAL A 201 -15.13 7.56 -6.82
N VAL A 202 -14.53 7.67 -8.02
CA VAL A 202 -13.98 6.51 -8.74
C VAL A 202 -12.91 5.81 -7.90
N LEU A 203 -12.00 6.56 -7.28
CA LEU A 203 -10.94 6.02 -6.44
C LEU A 203 -11.48 5.20 -5.25
N TRP A 204 -12.49 5.71 -4.54
CA TRP A 204 -13.06 5.01 -3.39
C TRP A 204 -14.00 3.87 -3.79
N VAL A 205 -14.68 3.97 -4.93
CA VAL A 205 -15.44 2.84 -5.52
C VAL A 205 -14.48 1.73 -5.91
N GLU A 206 -13.35 2.04 -6.55
CA GLU A 206 -12.34 1.06 -6.91
C GLU A 206 -11.75 0.39 -5.67
N TYR A 207 -11.44 1.15 -4.62
CA TYR A 207 -10.98 0.57 -3.36
C TYR A 207 -12.03 -0.38 -2.73
N ALA A 208 -13.31 0.00 -2.77
CA ALA A 208 -14.39 -0.86 -2.28
C ALA A 208 -14.53 -2.14 -3.13
N LEU A 209 -14.41 -2.03 -4.46
CA LEU A 209 -14.38 -3.17 -5.36
C LEU A 209 -13.18 -4.07 -5.07
N LEU A 210 -12.01 -3.52 -4.80
CA LEU A 210 -10.82 -4.28 -4.38
C LEU A 210 -11.09 -5.08 -3.10
N CYS A 211 -11.77 -4.50 -2.10
CA CYS A 211 -12.11 -5.21 -0.86
C CYS A 211 -12.99 -6.44 -1.12
N VAL A 212 -13.92 -6.34 -2.07
CA VAL A 212 -14.78 -7.47 -2.46
C VAL A 212 -14.04 -8.43 -3.40
N SER A 213 -13.17 -7.91 -4.27
CA SER A 213 -12.49 -8.69 -5.28
C SER A 213 -11.54 -9.69 -4.65
N ILE A 214 -10.80 -9.33 -3.60
CA ILE A 214 -9.87 -10.26 -2.94
C ILE A 214 -10.55 -11.55 -2.45
N LEU A 215 -11.84 -11.46 -2.06
CA LEU A 215 -12.63 -12.62 -1.61
C LEU A 215 -13.23 -13.39 -2.81
N THR A 216 -13.84 -12.66 -3.75
CA THR A 216 -14.52 -13.25 -4.91
C THR A 216 -13.56 -13.76 -6.01
N THR A 217 -12.28 -13.43 -5.91
CA THR A 217 -11.19 -13.99 -6.74
C THR A 217 -10.36 -15.04 -6.00
N LYS A 218 -10.78 -15.41 -4.77
CA LYS A 218 -10.17 -16.45 -3.95
C LYS A 218 -8.68 -16.21 -3.71
N GLN A 219 -8.34 -14.94 -3.46
CA GLN A 219 -6.97 -14.49 -3.16
C GLN A 219 -6.73 -14.31 -1.66
N HIS A 220 -7.79 -14.15 -0.87
CA HIS A 220 -7.71 -13.91 0.56
C HIS A 220 -8.92 -14.49 1.29
N TYR A 221 -8.74 -14.86 2.56
CA TYR A 221 -9.82 -15.14 3.49
C TYR A 221 -10.46 -13.84 4.00
N LEU A 222 -11.69 -13.93 4.50
CA LEU A 222 -12.40 -12.80 5.10
C LEU A 222 -11.65 -12.22 6.29
N PHE A 223 -10.97 -13.09 7.06
CA PHE A 223 -10.11 -12.66 8.16
C PHE A 223 -8.99 -11.72 7.70
N ASP A 224 -8.37 -12.00 6.55
CA ASP A 224 -7.28 -11.19 5.98
C ASP A 224 -7.78 -9.80 5.58
N LEU A 225 -9.00 -9.73 5.01
CA LEU A 225 -9.66 -8.46 4.69
C LEU A 225 -9.90 -7.65 5.96
N LEU A 226 -10.53 -8.24 6.99
CA LEU A 226 -10.92 -7.51 8.20
C LEU A 226 -9.70 -7.02 8.98
N THR A 227 -8.68 -7.87 9.12
CA THR A 227 -7.42 -7.51 9.78
C THR A 227 -6.58 -6.56 8.93
N GLY A 228 -6.62 -6.68 7.61
CA GLY A 228 -6.04 -5.72 6.67
C GLY A 228 -6.67 -4.33 6.80
N LEU A 229 -8.00 -4.24 6.86
CA LEU A 229 -8.71 -2.97 7.11
C LEU A 229 -8.33 -2.37 8.47
N ALA A 230 -8.28 -3.18 9.53
CA ALA A 230 -7.85 -2.72 10.85
C ALA A 230 -6.42 -2.19 10.83
N THR A 231 -5.51 -2.93 10.19
CA THR A 231 -4.10 -2.54 10.01
C THR A 231 -3.99 -1.24 9.23
N ALA A 232 -4.75 -1.10 8.13
CA ALA A 232 -4.78 0.10 7.30
C ALA A 232 -5.25 1.34 8.07
N MET A 233 -6.32 1.21 8.86
CA MET A 233 -6.86 2.31 9.68
C MET A 233 -5.89 2.72 10.78
N LEU A 234 -5.22 1.75 11.43
CA LEU A 234 -4.20 2.03 12.45
C LEU A 234 -2.96 2.69 11.85
N ALA A 235 -2.46 2.16 10.73
CA ALA A 235 -1.35 2.75 9.98
C ALA A 235 -1.69 4.16 9.51
N TRP A 236 -2.92 4.40 9.03
CA TRP A 236 -3.34 5.74 8.62
C TRP A 236 -3.32 6.74 9.77
N LYS A 237 -3.74 6.37 10.99
CA LYS A 237 -3.64 7.27 12.16
C LYS A 237 -2.19 7.68 12.44
N LEU A 238 -1.25 6.74 12.27
CA LEU A 238 0.18 7.02 12.41
C LEU A 238 0.70 7.93 11.29
N PHE A 239 0.23 7.72 10.06
CA PHE A 239 0.65 8.54 8.92
C PHE A 239 0.04 9.93 9.00
N GLU A 240 -1.23 10.07 9.38
CA GLU A 240 -1.88 11.37 9.60
C GLU A 240 -1.12 12.19 10.64
N TYR A 241 -0.63 11.56 11.70
CA TYR A 241 0.25 12.22 12.67
C TYR A 241 1.55 12.73 12.04
N ALA A 242 2.21 11.90 11.22
CA ALA A 242 3.45 12.26 10.53
C ALA A 242 3.23 13.33 9.45
N LEU A 243 2.19 13.21 8.63
CA LEU A 243 1.82 14.17 7.59
C LEU A 243 1.41 15.51 8.19
N GLY A 244 0.79 15.52 9.36
CA GLY A 244 0.53 16.73 10.14
C GLY A 244 1.81 17.50 10.50
N LEU A 245 3.01 16.90 10.45
CA LEU A 245 4.26 17.66 10.56
C LEU A 245 4.42 18.64 9.42
N ALA A 246 4.10 18.24 8.18
CA ALA A 246 4.16 19.10 7.00
C ALA A 246 3.10 20.22 7.02
N GLU A 247 2.13 20.16 7.93
CA GLU A 247 1.20 21.27 8.23
C GLU A 247 1.72 22.21 9.31
N ARG A 248 2.46 21.67 10.29
CA ARG A 248 2.95 22.41 11.47
C ARG A 248 4.33 23.04 11.26
N GLN A 249 5.12 22.50 10.35
CA GLN A 249 6.52 22.85 10.10
C GLN A 249 6.72 23.10 8.62
N SER A 250 7.62 24.04 8.29
CA SER A 250 8.04 24.21 6.90
C SER A 250 8.85 22.99 6.43
N PRO A 251 8.88 22.70 5.12
CA PRO A 251 9.69 21.61 4.59
C PRO A 251 11.17 21.72 4.97
N GLU A 252 11.70 22.94 5.08
CA GLU A 252 13.07 23.21 5.53
C GLU A 252 13.27 22.82 6.99
N GLN A 253 12.31 23.13 7.88
CA GLN A 253 12.39 22.72 9.29
C GLN A 253 12.35 21.19 9.45
N ILE A 254 11.56 20.51 8.62
CA ILE A 254 11.52 19.04 8.58
C ILE A 254 12.88 18.50 8.13
N ALA A 255 13.45 19.09 7.07
CA ALA A 255 14.75 18.70 6.54
C ALA A 255 15.88 18.92 7.56
N GLU A 256 15.93 20.09 8.20
CA GLU A 256 16.89 20.42 9.27
C GLU A 256 16.78 19.46 10.45
N GLY A 257 15.55 19.25 10.95
CA GLY A 257 15.31 18.35 12.08
C GLY A 257 15.68 16.90 11.78
N ALA A 258 15.57 16.48 10.52
CA ALA A 258 15.92 15.14 10.06
C ALA A 258 17.37 15.01 9.56
N GLY A 259 18.13 16.11 9.48
CA GLY A 259 19.47 16.14 8.89
C GLY A 259 19.48 15.79 7.40
N TRP A 260 18.51 16.32 6.65
CA TRP A 260 18.40 16.17 5.19
C TRP A 260 19.12 17.26 4.39
N ASP A 261 19.65 18.29 5.07
CA ASP A 261 20.36 19.43 4.45
C ASP A 261 21.80 19.11 3.99
#